data_AF-A0A820NMQ0-F1
#
_entry.id   AF-A0A820NMQ0-F1
#
_cell.length_a   1.000
_cell.length_b   1.000
_cell.length_c   1.000
_cell.angle_alpha   90.00
_cell.angle_beta   90.00
_cell.angle_gamma   90.00
#
_symmetry.space_group_name_H-M   'P 1'
#
loop_
_entity.id
_entity.type
_entity.pdbx_description
1 polymer ?
#
loop_
_entity_poly.entity_id
_entity_poly.type
_entity_poly.pdbx_seq_one_letter_code
_entity_poly.pdbx_strand_id
1 'polypeptide(L)'
;YGYIIECLLFYGYGIQLLSNSFMCKTIIFLIYASTDISNYLLTLAAIDRCVLISYRTAHYRFCRKSVAKFLIGFVIFLFSLINSHFLYGFRVDQNGLCLPTTIEYIYFYVHHYDTYIDIIKTVLIPFLIISICNTFIIIRLTRKHNTLSRTASTRRSRRRQEKDRQLTSFLLLTSILFIVLSLPSEINDFLRT
;
A
#
# COMPACT_ATOMS: atom_id res chain seq x y z
N TYR A 1 -16.74 5.35 4.99
CA TYR A 1 -16.95 6.48 4.08
C TYR A 1 -16.07 6.33 2.84
N GLY A 2 -15.54 5.14 2.53
CA GLY A 2 -14.85 4.86 1.26
C GLY A 2 -15.73 5.25 0.06
N TYR A 3 -17.00 4.88 0.11
CA TYR A 3 -18.05 5.33 -0.82
C TYR A 3 -18.24 6.84 -0.90
N ILE A 4 -17.95 7.61 0.17
CA ILE A 4 -18.11 9.08 0.18
C ILE A 4 -16.84 9.77 -0.34
N ILE A 5 -15.65 9.18 -0.23
CA ILE A 5 -14.44 9.70 -0.89
C ILE A 5 -14.43 9.33 -2.37
N GLU A 6 -14.85 8.11 -2.71
CA GLU A 6 -15.13 7.71 -4.10
C GLU A 6 -16.26 8.59 -4.68
N CYS A 7 -17.40 8.72 -3.98
CA CYS A 7 -18.42 9.68 -4.39
C CYS A 7 -17.90 11.12 -4.36
N LEU A 8 -17.05 11.60 -3.47
CA LEU A 8 -16.54 12.98 -3.54
C LEU A 8 -15.57 13.19 -4.70
N LEU A 9 -14.82 12.17 -5.11
CA LEU A 9 -14.01 12.22 -6.33
C LEU A 9 -14.89 12.14 -7.59
N PHE A 10 -15.97 11.34 -7.58
CA PHE A 10 -16.89 11.15 -8.71
C PHE A 10 -17.97 12.25 -8.82
N TYR A 11 -18.66 12.60 -7.73
CA TYR A 11 -19.64 13.70 -7.59
C TYR A 11 -18.98 15.08 -7.44
N GLY A 12 -17.89 15.20 -6.67
CA GLY A 12 -17.33 16.50 -6.29
C GLY A 12 -16.51 17.19 -7.38
N TYR A 13 -15.93 16.43 -8.32
CA TYR A 13 -15.22 17.01 -9.47
C TYR A 13 -16.07 17.12 -10.74
N GLY A 14 -17.36 16.74 -10.73
CA GLY A 14 -18.25 16.93 -11.89
C GLY A 14 -17.61 16.49 -13.20
N ILE A 15 -16.85 15.38 -13.19
CA ILE A 15 -16.02 14.97 -14.33
C ILE A 15 -16.93 14.29 -15.35
N GLN A 16 -17.64 15.09 -16.14
CA GLN A 16 -18.27 14.66 -17.40
C GLN A 16 -17.24 14.11 -18.41
N LEU A 17 -15.92 14.13 -18.12
CA LEU A 17 -14.89 13.59 -19.02
C LEU A 17 -14.96 12.06 -19.21
N LEU A 18 -15.73 11.34 -18.41
CA LEU A 18 -15.88 9.88 -18.50
C LEU A 18 -17.07 9.45 -19.36
N SER A 19 -17.45 10.24 -20.36
CA SER A 19 -18.46 9.84 -21.37
C SER A 19 -18.05 8.55 -22.11
N ASN A 20 -16.75 8.28 -22.24
CA ASN A 20 -16.25 7.07 -22.88
C ASN A 20 -16.11 5.91 -21.87
N SER A 21 -16.88 4.84 -22.08
CA SER A 21 -16.87 3.64 -21.23
C SER A 21 -15.49 3.01 -21.07
N PHE A 22 -14.64 3.08 -22.09
CA PHE A 22 -13.27 2.56 -22.01
C PHE A 22 -12.41 3.36 -21.03
N MET A 23 -12.52 4.69 -21.06
CA MET A 23 -11.77 5.57 -20.16
C MET A 23 -12.18 5.34 -18.71
N CYS A 24 -13.46 5.11 -18.43
CA CYS A 24 -13.88 4.84 -17.07
C CYS A 24 -13.22 3.61 -16.48
N LYS A 25 -13.40 2.49 -17.16
CA LYS A 25 -12.86 1.20 -16.71
C LYS A 25 -11.36 1.29 -16.45
N THR A 26 -10.65 1.95 -17.38
CA THR A 26 -9.20 2.09 -17.32
C THR A 26 -8.76 3.00 -16.16
N ILE A 27 -9.43 4.13 -15.93
CA ILE A 27 -9.09 5.06 -14.85
C ILE A 27 -9.32 4.40 -13.49
N ILE A 28 -10.46 3.75 -13.28
CA ILE A 28 -10.76 3.03 -12.03
C ILE A 28 -9.69 1.94 -11.81
N PHE A 29 -9.45 1.10 -12.82
CA PHE A 29 -8.40 0.08 -12.76
C PHE A 29 -7.03 0.67 -12.37
N LEU A 30 -6.63 1.78 -13.00
CA LEU A 30 -5.34 2.42 -12.75
C LEU A 30 -5.25 2.98 -11.32
N ILE A 31 -6.30 3.60 -10.79
CA ILE A 31 -6.31 4.15 -9.43
C ILE A 31 -6.11 3.02 -8.42
N TYR A 32 -6.92 1.96 -8.50
CA TYR A 32 -6.85 0.82 -7.59
C TYR A 32 -5.55 0.04 -7.72
N ALA A 33 -5.17 -0.33 -8.95
CA ALA A 33 -3.94 -1.08 -9.19
C ALA A 33 -2.70 -0.28 -8.76
N SER A 34 -2.63 1.02 -9.06
CA SER A 34 -1.47 1.84 -8.67
C SER A 34 -1.36 2.02 -7.16
N THR A 35 -2.49 2.15 -6.47
CA THR A 35 -2.54 2.27 -5.00
C THR A 35 -2.03 0.98 -4.34
N ASP A 36 -2.56 -0.17 -4.75
CA ASP A 36 -2.11 -1.48 -4.29
C ASP A 36 -0.62 -1.69 -4.55
N ILE A 37 -0.19 -1.49 -5.81
CA ILE A 37 1.21 -1.69 -6.20
C ILE A 37 2.12 -0.80 -5.33
N SER A 38 1.76 0.46 -5.12
CA SER A 38 2.57 1.39 -4.31
C SER A 38 2.71 0.91 -2.86
N ASN A 39 1.62 0.47 -2.22
CA ASN A 39 1.63 0.00 -0.83
C ASN A 39 2.45 -1.29 -0.66
N TYR A 40 2.35 -2.22 -1.61
CA TYR A 40 3.10 -3.47 -1.55
C TYR A 40 4.56 -3.31 -1.96
N LEU A 41 4.90 -2.35 -2.83
CA LEU A 41 6.30 -1.97 -3.08
C LEU A 41 6.95 -1.37 -1.83
N LEU A 42 6.20 -0.55 -1.07
CA LEU A 42 6.66 -0.02 0.21
C LEU A 42 6.92 -1.14 1.23
N THR A 43 5.99 -2.09 1.29
CA THR A 43 6.09 -3.28 2.13
C THR A 43 7.31 -4.13 1.77
N LEU A 44 7.55 -4.35 0.47
CA LEU A 44 8.71 -5.08 -0.03
C LEU A 44 10.02 -4.39 0.35
N ALA A 45 10.06 -3.05 0.29
CA ALA A 45 11.22 -2.27 0.74
C ALA A 45 11.47 -2.40 2.25
N ALA A 46 10.42 -2.43 3.08
CA ALA A 46 10.54 -2.67 4.52
C ALA A 46 11.08 -4.08 4.82
N ILE A 47 10.61 -5.10 4.09
CA ILE A 47 11.11 -6.48 4.19
C ILE A 47 12.59 -6.56 3.79
N ASP A 48 12.98 -5.96 2.66
CA ASP A 48 14.39 -5.92 2.22
C ASP A 48 15.30 -5.37 3.32
N ARG A 49 14.90 -4.25 3.94
CA ARG A 49 15.63 -3.65 5.07
C ARG A 49 15.66 -4.54 6.30
N CYS A 50 14.54 -5.17 6.63
CA CYS A 50 14.46 -6.12 7.75
C CYS A 50 15.41 -7.30 7.54
N VAL A 51 15.43 -7.90 6.35
CA VAL A 51 16.33 -9.01 5.98
C VAL A 51 17.79 -8.57 6.04
N LEU A 52 18.12 -7.40 5.50
CA LEU A 52 19.48 -6.83 5.49
C LEU A 52 20.03 -6.63 6.91
N ILE A 53 19.20 -6.18 7.84
CA ILE A 53 19.57 -5.93 9.24
C ILE A 53 19.60 -7.22 10.07
N SER A 54 18.66 -8.14 9.81
CA SER A 54 18.56 -9.44 10.49
C SER A 54 19.71 -10.38 10.14
N TYR A 55 20.03 -10.48 8.85
CA TYR A 55 20.97 -11.46 8.32
C TYR A 55 22.07 -10.77 7.51
N ARG A 56 23.01 -10.14 8.22
CA ARG A 56 24.22 -9.53 7.64
C ARG A 56 25.00 -10.49 6.71
N THR A 57 24.90 -11.81 6.93
CA THR A 57 25.59 -12.87 6.17
C THR A 57 24.75 -13.46 5.03
N ALA A 58 23.40 -13.48 5.13
CA ALA A 58 22.52 -13.98 4.06
C ALA A 58 22.20 -12.92 2.99
N HIS A 59 22.58 -11.66 3.25
CA HIS A 59 22.46 -10.50 2.34
C HIS A 59 22.96 -10.78 0.90
N TYR A 60 23.93 -11.68 0.73
CA TYR A 60 24.47 -12.00 -0.59
C TYR A 60 23.49 -12.78 -1.50
N ARG A 61 22.53 -13.55 -0.95
CA ARG A 61 21.57 -14.34 -1.75
C ARG A 61 20.26 -13.61 -2.02
N PHE A 62 19.70 -12.90 -1.04
CA PHE A 62 18.36 -12.29 -1.16
C PHE A 62 18.36 -10.92 -1.86
N CYS A 63 19.42 -10.11 -1.72
CA CYS A 63 19.51 -8.78 -2.36
C CYS A 63 20.18 -8.79 -3.75
N ARG A 64 20.08 -9.89 -4.52
CA ARG A 64 20.54 -9.86 -5.92
C ARG A 64 19.58 -8.97 -6.71
N LYS A 65 20.09 -7.99 -7.46
CA LYS A 65 19.27 -7.07 -8.27
C LYS A 65 18.26 -7.81 -9.18
N SER A 66 18.57 -9.04 -9.59
CA SER A 66 17.67 -9.91 -10.36
C SER A 66 16.44 -10.35 -9.56
N VAL A 67 16.60 -10.70 -8.28
CA VAL A 67 15.50 -11.10 -7.39
C VAL A 67 14.60 -9.90 -7.09
N ALA A 68 15.18 -8.73 -6.83
CA ALA A 68 14.41 -7.50 -6.62
C ALA A 68 13.55 -7.15 -7.85
N LYS A 69 14.12 -7.23 -9.06
CA LYS A 69 13.36 -7.02 -10.31
C LYS A 69 12.23 -8.04 -10.47
N PHE A 70 12.51 -9.31 -10.15
CA PHE A 70 11.50 -10.37 -10.21
C PHE A 70 10.35 -10.10 -9.22
N LEU A 71 10.66 -9.74 -7.96
CA LEU A 71 9.66 -9.45 -6.93
C LEU A 71 8.82 -8.21 -7.27
N ILE A 72 9.44 -7.15 -7.78
CA ILE A 72 8.73 -5.94 -8.25
C ILE A 72 7.79 -6.30 -9.41
N GLY A 73 8.29 -7.01 -10.42
CA GLY A 73 7.48 -7.45 -11.55
C GLY A 73 6.33 -8.37 -11.12
N PHE A 74 6.59 -9.26 -10.17
CA PHE A 74 5.58 -10.14 -9.59
C PHE A 74 4.48 -9.35 -8.86
N VAL A 75 4.83 -8.35 -8.03
CA VAL A 75 3.86 -7.47 -7.36
C VAL A 75 3.00 -6.74 -8.38
N ILE A 76 3.61 -6.12 -9.39
CA ILE A 76 2.89 -5.39 -10.44
C ILE A 76 1.91 -6.33 -11.15
N PHE A 77 2.37 -7.50 -11.56
CA PHE A 77 1.54 -8.49 -12.26
C PHE A 77 0.39 -9.00 -11.38
N LEU A 78 0.67 -9.38 -10.14
CA LEU A 78 -0.31 -9.91 -9.20
C LEU A 78 -1.43 -8.90 -8.92
N PHE A 79 -1.09 -7.66 -8.56
CA PHE A 79 -2.11 -6.64 -8.26
C PHE A 79 -2.82 -6.15 -9.52
N SER A 80 -2.18 -6.17 -10.68
CA SER A 80 -2.87 -5.91 -11.95
C SER A 80 -3.90 -7.00 -12.26
N LEU A 81 -3.62 -8.26 -11.95
CA LEU A 81 -4.58 -9.36 -12.11
C LEU A 81 -5.74 -9.26 -11.10
N ILE A 82 -5.46 -9.01 -9.82
CA ILE A 82 -6.49 -8.88 -8.79
C ILE A 82 -7.45 -7.73 -9.13
N ASN A 83 -6.91 -6.59 -9.55
CA ASN A 83 -7.71 -5.43 -9.92
C ASN A 83 -8.32 -5.53 -11.34
N SER A 84 -8.06 -6.58 -12.12
CA SER A 84 -8.60 -6.70 -13.47
C SER A 84 -10.13 -6.77 -13.52
N HIS A 85 -10.79 -7.18 -12.43
CA HIS A 85 -12.25 -7.23 -12.33
C HIS A 85 -12.91 -5.85 -12.52
N PHE A 86 -12.21 -4.75 -12.17
CA PHE A 86 -12.65 -3.38 -12.41
C PHE A 86 -12.88 -3.05 -13.90
N LEU A 87 -12.16 -3.74 -14.82
CA LEU A 87 -12.31 -3.52 -16.26
C LEU A 87 -13.65 -4.03 -16.82
N TYR A 88 -14.31 -4.92 -16.10
CA TYR A 88 -15.59 -5.52 -16.51
C TYR A 88 -16.75 -5.06 -15.63
N GLY A 89 -16.48 -4.67 -14.38
CA GLY A 89 -17.47 -4.30 -13.38
C GLY A 89 -18.19 -2.97 -13.63
N PHE A 90 -17.58 -2.03 -14.37
CA PHE A 90 -18.08 -0.65 -14.49
C PHE A 90 -18.58 -0.29 -15.90
N ARG A 91 -19.62 0.54 -16.00
CA ARG A 91 -20.16 1.10 -17.24
C ARG A 91 -20.60 2.55 -17.06
N VAL A 92 -20.67 3.26 -18.17
CA VAL A 92 -21.19 4.63 -18.20
C VAL A 92 -22.70 4.57 -18.35
N ASP A 93 -23.40 5.19 -17.41
CA ASP A 93 -24.85 5.36 -17.40
C ASP A 93 -25.30 6.46 -18.37
N GLN A 94 -26.60 6.56 -18.64
CA GLN A 94 -27.21 7.57 -19.52
C GLN A 94 -26.88 9.01 -19.11
N ASN A 95 -26.58 9.22 -17.83
CA ASN A 95 -26.16 10.51 -17.27
C ASN A 95 -24.65 10.81 -17.45
N GLY A 96 -23.90 9.95 -18.14
CA GLY A 96 -22.44 10.07 -18.28
C GLY A 96 -21.67 9.71 -17.01
N LEU A 97 -22.36 9.16 -16.01
CA LEU A 97 -21.77 8.72 -14.75
C LEU A 97 -21.20 7.32 -14.90
N CYS A 98 -20.02 7.08 -14.36
CA CYS A 98 -19.49 5.73 -14.35
C CYS A 98 -19.90 4.96 -13.10
N LEU A 99 -20.74 3.95 -13.30
CA LEU A 99 -21.38 3.20 -12.24
C LEU A 99 -21.15 1.69 -12.44
N PRO A 100 -21.29 0.89 -11.37
CA PRO A 100 -21.17 -0.54 -11.48
C PRO A 100 -22.32 -1.14 -12.31
N THR A 101 -22.04 -2.19 -13.07
CA THR A 101 -22.86 -2.62 -14.22
C THR A 101 -24.17 -3.31 -13.83
N THR A 102 -24.19 -4.06 -12.74
CA THR A 102 -25.37 -4.84 -12.31
C THR A 102 -25.62 -4.65 -10.82
N ILE A 103 -26.89 -4.79 -10.39
CA ILE A 103 -27.29 -4.70 -8.98
C ILE A 103 -26.55 -5.76 -8.14
N GLU A 104 -26.33 -6.96 -8.70
CA GLU A 104 -25.54 -8.01 -8.05
C GLU A 104 -24.08 -7.60 -7.86
N TYR A 105 -23.48 -6.96 -8.87
CA TYR A 105 -22.11 -6.45 -8.76
C TYR A 105 -22.03 -5.27 -7.80
N ILE A 106 -23.04 -4.40 -7.75
CA ILE A 106 -23.14 -3.34 -6.73
C ILE A 106 -23.16 -3.98 -5.34
N TYR A 107 -24.01 -4.98 -5.11
CA TYR A 107 -24.10 -5.63 -3.81
C TYR A 107 -22.77 -6.28 -3.39
N PHE A 108 -22.12 -7.02 -4.29
CA PHE A 108 -20.79 -7.60 -4.06
C PHE A 108 -19.71 -6.52 -3.83
N TYR A 109 -19.71 -5.48 -4.66
CA TYR A 109 -18.71 -4.42 -4.62
C TYR A 109 -18.83 -3.60 -3.34
N VAL A 110 -20.03 -3.06 -3.05
CA VAL A 110 -20.26 -2.20 -1.89
C VAL A 110 -20.14 -2.97 -0.58
N HIS A 111 -20.89 -4.07 -0.43
CA HIS A 111 -21.04 -4.73 0.88
C HIS A 111 -19.91 -5.69 1.22
N HIS A 112 -19.14 -6.15 0.23
CA HIS A 112 -18.09 -7.14 0.46
C HIS A 112 -16.72 -6.61 0.07
N TYR A 113 -16.57 -6.17 -1.17
CA TYR A 113 -15.26 -5.83 -1.70
C TYR A 113 -14.72 -4.51 -1.11
N ASP A 114 -15.44 -3.41 -1.25
CA ASP A 114 -15.02 -2.07 -0.84
C ASP A 114 -14.90 -1.97 0.69
N THR A 115 -15.92 -2.43 1.42
CA THR A 115 -15.95 -2.31 2.89
C THR A 115 -14.91 -3.17 3.60
N TYR A 116 -14.65 -4.40 3.14
CA TYR A 116 -13.80 -5.34 3.87
C TYR A 116 -12.52 -5.68 3.13
N ILE A 117 -12.64 -6.14 1.89
CA ILE A 117 -11.52 -6.69 1.14
C ILE A 117 -10.52 -5.60 0.79
N ASP A 118 -10.99 -4.46 0.29
CA ASP A 118 -10.09 -3.38 -0.11
C ASP A 118 -9.35 -2.84 1.10
N ILE A 119 -10.05 -2.46 2.18
CA ILE A 119 -9.42 -1.96 3.42
C ILE A 119 -8.39 -2.94 3.99
N ILE A 120 -8.72 -4.22 4.11
CA ILE A 120 -7.79 -5.20 4.67
C ILE A 120 -6.55 -5.34 3.77
N LYS A 121 -6.75 -5.41 2.45
CA LYS A 121 -5.70 -5.61 1.46
C LYS A 121 -4.82 -4.37 1.29
N THR A 122 -5.39 -3.17 1.18
CA THR A 122 -4.69 -1.91 0.88
C THR A 122 -4.07 -1.29 2.14
N VAL A 123 -4.73 -1.41 3.29
CA VAL A 123 -4.34 -0.73 4.53
C VAL A 123 -3.74 -1.70 5.53
N LEU A 124 -4.54 -2.68 5.98
CA LEU A 124 -4.21 -3.48 7.16
C LEU A 124 -2.98 -4.38 6.93
N ILE A 125 -2.96 -5.13 5.83
CA ILE A 125 -1.86 -6.06 5.52
C ILE A 125 -0.53 -5.33 5.33
N PRO A 126 -0.41 -4.32 4.45
CA PRO A 126 0.83 -3.55 4.29
C PRO A 126 1.30 -2.93 5.60
N PHE A 127 0.38 -2.35 6.36
CA PHE A 127 0.71 -1.72 7.64
C PHE A 127 1.29 -2.70 8.66
N LEU A 128 0.64 -3.85 8.87
CA LEU A 128 1.10 -4.84 9.84
C LEU A 128 2.50 -5.33 9.49
N ILE A 129 2.76 -5.62 8.20
CA ILE A 129 4.06 -6.08 7.76
C ILE A 129 5.12 -4.99 7.96
N ILE A 130 4.84 -3.74 7.54
CA ILE A 130 5.77 -2.61 7.70
C ILE A 130 6.05 -2.36 9.18
N SER A 131 5.02 -2.35 10.04
CA SER A 131 5.13 -2.12 11.48
C SER A 131 5.97 -3.20 12.16
N ILE A 132 5.71 -4.48 11.86
CA ILE A 132 6.49 -5.60 12.40
C ILE A 132 7.96 -5.51 11.94
N CYS A 133 8.20 -5.26 10.65
CA CYS A 133 9.55 -5.11 10.09
C CYS A 133 10.30 -3.96 10.77
N ASN A 134 9.67 -2.79 10.89
CA ASN A 134 10.29 -1.61 11.49
C ASN A 134 10.52 -1.77 12.99
N THR A 135 9.61 -2.42 13.71
CA THR A 135 9.79 -2.75 15.14
C THR A 135 10.98 -3.68 15.33
N PHE A 136 11.09 -4.71 14.50
CA PHE A 136 12.21 -5.63 14.52
C PHE A 136 13.55 -4.93 14.23
N ILE A 137 13.57 -4.04 13.22
CA ILE A 137 14.72 -3.20 12.87
C ILE A 137 15.17 -2.37 14.08
N ILE A 138 14.24 -1.66 14.74
CA ILE A 138 14.55 -0.83 15.92
C ILE A 138 15.14 -1.68 17.05
N ILE A 139 14.51 -2.81 17.40
CA ILE A 139 14.99 -3.70 18.47
C ILE A 139 16.41 -4.18 18.18
N ARG A 140 16.69 -4.60 16.94
CA ARG A 140 18.03 -5.07 16.53
C ARG A 140 19.07 -3.96 16.54
N LEU A 141 18.73 -2.78 16.05
CA LEU A 141 19.63 -1.63 16.04
C LEU A 141 19.96 -1.15 17.46
N THR A 142 18.98 -1.11 18.36
CA THR A 142 19.18 -0.72 19.78
C THR A 142 20.03 -1.75 20.51
N ARG A 143 19.77 -3.05 20.35
CA ARG A 143 20.60 -4.13 20.92
C ARG A 143 22.04 -4.04 20.41
N LYS A 144 22.23 -3.83 19.11
CA LYS A 144 23.57 -3.70 18.51
C LYS A 144 24.28 -2.45 18.99
N HIS A 145 23.60 -1.32 19.17
CA HIS A 145 24.19 -0.09 19.71
C HIS A 145 24.67 -0.27 21.15
N ASN A 146 23.89 -0.95 22.00
CA ASN A 146 24.31 -1.25 23.37
C ASN A 146 25.53 -2.18 23.44
N THR A 147 25.71 -3.09 22.47
CA THR A 147 26.92 -3.92 22.36
C THR A 147 28.11 -3.16 21.74
N LEU A 148 27.88 -2.32 20.74
CA LEU A 148 28.92 -1.59 19.99
C LEU A 148 29.39 -0.32 20.71
N SER A 149 28.66 0.20 21.70
CA SER A 149 29.13 1.23 22.63
C SER A 149 30.41 0.83 23.38
N ARG A 150 30.81 -0.45 23.32
CA ARG A 150 32.08 -0.96 23.85
C ARG A 150 33.21 -1.04 22.80
N THR A 151 32.95 -0.80 21.52
CA THR A 151 33.97 -0.92 20.45
C THR A 151 33.76 0.15 19.37
N ALA A 152 34.72 1.06 19.25
CA ALA A 152 34.69 2.25 18.38
C ALA A 152 34.24 1.94 16.94
N SER A 153 33.00 2.32 16.58
CA SER A 153 32.49 2.18 15.22
C SER A 153 32.99 3.31 14.31
N THR A 154 33.42 2.98 13.09
CA THR A 154 33.94 3.96 12.13
C THR A 154 32.89 4.96 11.64
N ARG A 155 33.29 6.22 11.39
CA ARG A 155 32.42 7.33 10.89
C ARG A 155 31.52 6.93 9.71
N ARG A 156 32.01 6.07 8.81
CA ARG A 156 31.28 5.59 7.61
C ARG A 156 30.11 4.66 7.96
N SER A 157 30.25 3.81 8.98
CA SER A 157 29.17 2.94 9.46
C SER A 157 28.04 3.75 10.10
N ARG A 158 28.40 4.78 10.87
CA ARG A 158 27.43 5.66 11.56
C ARG A 158 26.56 6.43 10.56
N ARG A 159 27.16 6.98 9.50
CA ARG A 159 26.45 7.73 8.45
C ARG A 159 25.49 6.87 7.61
N ARG A 160 25.82 5.59 7.38
CA ARG A 160 24.91 4.64 6.71
C ARG A 160 23.73 4.27 7.61
N GLN A 161 23.99 4.00 8.88
CA GLN A 161 22.96 3.69 9.88
C GLN A 161 21.99 4.86 10.09
N GLU A 162 22.48 6.09 10.03
CA GLU A 162 21.65 7.29 10.13
C GLU A 162 20.72 7.47 8.92
N LYS A 163 21.23 7.22 7.70
CA LYS A 163 20.39 7.18 6.48
C LYS A 163 19.33 6.08 6.54
N ASP A 164 19.70 4.88 6.98
CA ASP A 164 18.77 3.77 7.12
C ASP A 164 17.68 4.08 8.18
N ARG A 165 18.05 4.76 9.28
CA ARG A 165 17.11 5.24 10.31
C ARG A 165 16.17 6.33 9.78
N GLN A 166 16.67 7.28 9.00
CA GLN A 166 15.85 8.33 8.39
C GLN A 166 14.81 7.74 7.43
N LEU A 167 15.22 6.80 6.57
CA LEU A 167 14.31 6.09 5.67
C LEU A 167 13.27 5.27 6.45
N THR A 168 13.69 4.53 7.48
CA THR A 168 12.78 3.75 8.33
C THR A 168 11.78 4.66 9.07
N SER A 169 12.24 5.81 9.57
CA SER A 169 11.39 6.80 10.23
C SER A 169 10.38 7.41 9.27
N PHE A 170 10.78 7.69 8.03
CA PHE A 170 9.87 8.16 6.99
C PHE A 170 8.80 7.11 6.65
N LEU A 171 9.18 5.84 6.52
CA LEU A 171 8.25 4.72 6.29
C LEU A 171 7.24 4.54 7.44
N LEU A 172 7.71 4.66 8.69
CA LEU A 172 6.84 4.62 9.87
C LEU A 172 5.89 5.81 9.91
N LEU A 173 6.39 7.02 9.71
CA LEU A 173 5.59 8.23 9.76
C LEU A 173 4.51 8.21 8.66
N THR A 174 4.86 7.82 7.44
CA THR A 174 3.91 7.68 6.34
C THR A 174 2.85 6.62 6.61
N SER A 175 3.22 5.47 7.20
CA SER A 175 2.28 4.41 7.56
C SER A 175 1.31 4.83 8.69
N ILE A 176 1.82 5.54 9.71
CA ILE A 176 1.03 6.05 10.83
C ILE A 176 0.10 7.18 10.35
N LEU A 177 0.61 8.11 9.54
CA LEU A 177 -0.20 9.18 8.95
C LEU A 177 -1.31 8.61 8.06
N PHE A 178 -1.00 7.61 7.24
CA PHE A 178 -2.00 6.93 6.42
C PHE A 178 -3.13 6.37 7.30
N ILE A 179 -2.81 5.66 8.38
CA ILE A 179 -3.82 5.16 9.33
C ILE A 179 -4.58 6.27 10.03
N VAL A 180 -3.92 7.33 10.50
CA VAL A 180 -4.58 8.43 11.20
C VAL A 180 -5.48 9.24 10.26
N LEU A 181 -5.15 9.31 8.97
CA LEU A 181 -5.99 9.95 7.96
C LEU A 181 -7.10 9.01 7.44
N SER A 182 -6.87 7.70 7.39
CA SER A 182 -7.84 6.70 6.91
C SER A 182 -8.79 6.18 7.99
N LEU A 183 -8.39 6.16 9.27
CA LEU A 183 -9.24 5.70 10.37
C LEU A 183 -10.49 6.58 10.60
N PRO A 184 -10.42 7.93 10.57
CA PRO A 184 -11.59 8.78 10.79
C PRO A 184 -12.64 8.61 9.69
N SER A 185 -12.22 8.35 8.44
CA SER A 185 -13.13 8.06 7.34
C SER A 185 -13.83 6.71 7.48
N GLU A 186 -13.19 5.71 8.11
CA GLU A 186 -13.80 4.37 8.25
C GLU A 186 -14.59 4.18 9.55
N ILE A 187 -14.11 4.71 10.68
CA ILE A 187 -14.83 4.64 11.98
C ILE A 187 -16.18 5.34 11.90
N ASN A 188 -16.25 6.44 11.15
CA ASN A 188 -17.49 7.16 10.92
C ASN A 188 -18.52 6.29 10.16
N ASP A 189 -18.08 5.37 9.29
CA ASP A 189 -18.97 4.46 8.54
C ASP A 189 -19.55 3.38 9.42
N PHE A 190 -18.71 2.80 10.27
CA PHE A 190 -19.12 1.76 11.22
C PHE A 190 -20.12 2.29 12.26
N LEU A 191 -20.03 3.58 12.62
CA LEU A 191 -20.97 4.25 13.52
C LEU A 191 -22.25 4.72 12.83
N ARG A 192 -22.30 4.75 11.48
CA ARG A 192 -23.49 5.13 10.70
C ARG A 192 -24.30 3.97 10.15
N THR A 193 -23.82 2.74 10.34
CA THR A 193 -24.56 1.50 10.07
C THR A 193 -25.31 1.08 11.33
#